data_AF-X1ERN8-F1
#
_entry.id   AF-X1ERN8-F1
#
_cell.length_a   1.000
_cell.length_b   1.000
_cell.length_c   1.000
_cell.angle_alpha   90.00
_cell.angle_beta   90.00
_cell.angle_gamma   90.00
#
_symmetry.space_group_name_H-M   'P 1'
#
loop_
_entity.id
_entity.type
_entity.pdbx_description
1 polymer ?
#
loop_
_entity_poly.entity_id
_entity_poly.type
_entity_poly.pdbx_seq_one_letter_code
_entity_poly.pdbx_strand_id
1 'polypeptide(L)'
;MTAGPGTFIDNLIHLTGGVNIASDAAAKYPVYNLEMLIERNPEVIIISFWHGSIAASVEAVKSRKRWQIIDAVKNNRVYGINADLVSRPGPRIVDGIEEMARFIHPDLFRE
;
A
#
# COMPACT_ATOMS: atom_id res chain seq x y z
N MET A 1 -10.33 0.55 5.75
CA MET A 1 -9.94 1.96 5.57
C MET A 1 -8.60 2.01 4.85
N THR A 2 -8.33 3.07 4.12
CA THR A 2 -7.03 3.31 3.45
C THR A 2 -6.56 4.74 3.75
N ALA A 3 -5.31 5.07 3.44
CA ALA A 3 -4.79 6.43 3.53
C ALA A 3 -5.21 7.25 2.30
N GLY A 4 -5.97 8.33 2.51
CA GLY A 4 -6.42 9.28 1.48
C GLY A 4 -5.64 10.61 1.53
N PRO A 5 -6.17 11.69 0.94
CA PRO A 5 -5.40 12.91 0.67
C PRO A 5 -4.86 13.59 1.92
N GLY A 6 -3.63 14.08 1.82
CA GLY A 6 -2.99 14.90 2.86
C GLY A 6 -2.76 14.15 4.16
N THR A 7 -2.81 12.82 4.13
CA THR A 7 -2.33 11.99 5.23
C THR A 7 -0.82 11.87 5.18
N PHE A 8 -0.23 11.46 6.31
CA PHE A 8 1.21 11.21 6.35
C PHE A 8 1.62 10.14 5.34
N ILE A 9 0.88 9.03 5.27
CA ILE A 9 1.14 7.92 4.34
C ILE A 9 0.98 8.36 2.87
N ASP A 10 0.01 9.21 2.55
CA ASP A 10 -0.17 9.78 1.21
C ASP A 10 1.08 10.55 0.75
N ASN A 11 1.67 11.37 1.63
CA ASN A 11 2.93 12.04 1.35
C ASN A 11 4.09 11.06 1.13
N LEU A 12 4.15 9.95 1.88
CA LEU A 12 5.19 8.93 1.68
C LEU A 12 5.04 8.22 0.33
N ILE A 13 3.81 7.94 -0.09
CA ILE A 13 3.53 7.38 -1.42
C ILE A 13 4.04 8.34 -2.50
N HIS A 14 3.80 9.64 -2.36
CA HIS A 14 4.32 10.63 -3.31
C HIS A 14 5.85 10.75 -3.30
N LEU A 15 6.49 10.72 -2.13
CA LEU A 15 7.96 10.80 -2.01
C LEU A 15 8.66 9.60 -2.66
N THR A 16 7.99 8.45 -2.73
CA THR A 16 8.49 7.26 -3.43
C THR A 16 8.18 7.27 -4.93
N GLY A 17 7.56 8.33 -5.45
CA GLY A 17 7.16 8.42 -6.86
C GLY A 17 5.92 7.60 -7.20
N GLY A 18 5.18 7.11 -6.20
CA GLY A 18 3.92 6.42 -6.37
C GLY A 18 2.74 7.38 -6.54
N VAL A 19 1.62 6.83 -7.05
CA VAL A 19 0.34 7.53 -7.14
C VAL A 19 -0.65 6.84 -6.21
N ASN A 20 -1.21 7.60 -5.26
CA ASN A 20 -2.23 7.08 -4.36
C ASN A 20 -3.60 7.04 -5.04
N ILE A 21 -4.18 5.85 -5.18
CA ILE A 21 -5.52 5.65 -5.77
C ILE A 21 -6.67 6.28 -4.96
N ALA A 22 -6.37 6.71 -3.73
CA ALA A 22 -7.30 7.39 -2.83
C ALA A 22 -7.00 8.87 -2.65
N SER A 23 -6.11 9.46 -3.45
CA SER A 23 -5.72 10.88 -3.37
C SER A 23 -6.87 11.86 -3.66
N ASP A 24 -7.95 11.42 -4.33
CA ASP A 24 -9.12 12.24 -4.64
C ASP A 24 -10.31 11.99 -3.68
N ALA A 25 -10.12 11.17 -2.65
CA ALA A 25 -11.19 10.86 -1.70
C ALA A 25 -11.56 12.07 -0.83
N ALA A 26 -12.86 12.24 -0.54
CA ALA A 26 -13.34 13.36 0.29
C ALA A 26 -12.84 13.31 1.75
N ALA A 27 -12.47 12.12 2.25
CA ALA A 27 -12.01 11.91 3.61
C ALA A 27 -10.54 11.52 3.64
N LYS A 28 -9.81 11.91 4.69
CA LYS A 28 -8.42 11.52 4.92
C LYS A 28 -8.23 10.00 5.05
N TYR A 29 -9.22 9.29 5.58
CA TYR A 29 -9.17 7.84 5.73
C TYR A 29 -10.46 7.20 5.20
N PRO A 30 -10.63 7.13 3.86
CA PRO A 30 -11.84 6.59 3.28
C PRO A 30 -11.91 5.07 3.44
N VAL A 31 -13.13 4.53 3.34
CA VAL A 31 -13.37 3.08 3.29
C VAL A 31 -13.59 2.69 1.84
N TYR A 32 -12.64 1.97 1.27
CA TYR A 32 -12.76 1.42 -0.09
C TYR A 32 -13.39 0.03 -0.01
N ASN A 33 -14.45 -0.18 -0.80
CA ASN A 33 -15.02 -1.50 -1.04
C ASN A 33 -14.32 -2.17 -2.24
N LEU A 34 -14.79 -3.36 -2.59
CA LEU A 34 -14.22 -4.10 -3.71
C LEU A 34 -14.46 -3.39 -5.05
N GLU A 35 -15.65 -2.84 -5.25
CA GLU A 35 -16.04 -2.18 -6.49
C GLU A 35 -15.13 -0.99 -6.79
N MET A 36 -14.86 -0.14 -5.80
CA MET A 36 -13.90 0.97 -5.92
C MET A 36 -12.48 0.47 -6.21
N LEU A 37 -12.05 -0.63 -5.59
CA LEU A 37 -10.72 -1.20 -5.86
C LEU A 37 -10.60 -1.76 -7.27
N ILE A 38 -11.68 -2.35 -7.81
CA ILE A 38 -11.73 -2.83 -9.19
C ILE A 38 -11.71 -1.65 -10.16
N GLU A 39 -12.48 -0.61 -9.89
CA GLU A 39 -12.54 0.60 -10.72
C GLU A 39 -11.20 1.34 -10.77
N ARG A 40 -10.54 1.49 -9.61
CA ARG A 40 -9.23 2.16 -9.51
C ARG A 40 -8.05 1.28 -9.90
N ASN A 41 -8.23 -0.03 -9.86
CA ASN A 41 -7.27 -1.08 -10.26
C ASN A 41 -5.81 -0.78 -9.90
N PRO A 42 -5.43 -0.80 -8.61
CA PRO A 42 -4.06 -0.53 -8.19
C PRO A 42 -3.07 -1.57 -8.72
N GLU A 43 -1.87 -1.11 -9.08
CA GLU A 43 -0.74 -1.98 -9.47
C GLU A 43 0.04 -2.54 -8.27
N VAL A 44 -0.07 -1.89 -7.11
CA VAL A 44 0.59 -2.27 -5.86
C VAL A 44 -0.39 -2.12 -4.70
N ILE A 45 -0.43 -3.10 -3.81
CA ILE A 45 -1.14 -3.00 -2.52
C ILE A 45 -0.09 -3.14 -1.41
N ILE A 46 -0.02 -2.14 -0.53
CA ILE A 46 0.85 -2.16 0.65
C ILE A 46 -0.05 -2.17 1.89
N ILE A 47 0.10 -3.19 2.73
CA ILE A 47 -0.71 -3.35 3.93
C ILE A 47 0.15 -3.08 5.16
N SER A 48 -0.14 -1.99 5.87
CA SER A 48 0.55 -1.65 7.12
C SER A 48 0.01 -2.46 8.29
N PHE A 49 0.88 -3.03 9.12
CA PHE A 49 0.50 -3.80 10.31
C PHE A 49 1.20 -3.33 11.59
N TRP A 50 0.42 -3.19 12.66
CA TRP A 50 0.93 -2.91 14.01
C TRP A 50 1.22 -4.18 14.81
N HIS A 51 0.34 -5.18 14.70
CA HIS A 51 0.42 -6.44 15.44
C HIS A 51 -0.09 -7.60 14.56
N GLY A 52 0.41 -8.81 14.83
CA GLY A 52 0.02 -10.03 14.10
C GLY A 52 0.97 -10.40 12.97
N SER A 53 0.54 -11.32 12.10
CA SER A 53 1.35 -11.82 10.99
C SER A 53 1.11 -11.00 9.72
N ILE A 54 2.15 -10.29 9.29
CA ILE A 54 2.18 -9.60 8.00
C ILE A 54 1.89 -10.59 6.86
N ALA A 55 2.57 -11.74 6.88
CA ALA A 55 2.42 -12.76 5.85
C ALA A 55 0.98 -13.28 5.76
N ALA A 56 0.34 -13.59 6.90
CA ALA A 56 -1.04 -14.09 6.90
C ALA A 56 -2.02 -13.08 6.27
N SER A 57 -1.76 -11.79 6.46
CA SER A 57 -2.63 -10.74 5.96
C SER A 57 -2.46 -10.47 4.47
N VAL A 58 -1.21 -10.51 4.00
CA VAL A 58 -0.89 -10.48 2.57
C VAL A 58 -1.53 -11.68 1.87
N GLU A 59 -1.38 -12.88 2.42
CA GLU A 59 -2.00 -14.10 1.88
C GLU A 59 -3.53 -14.06 1.96
N ALA A 60 -4.12 -13.46 3.00
CA ALA A 60 -5.56 -13.26 3.09
C ALA A 60 -6.10 -12.30 2.01
N VAL A 61 -5.30 -11.35 1.52
CA VAL A 61 -5.67 -10.50 0.38
C VAL A 61 -5.51 -11.27 -0.93
N LYS A 62 -4.37 -11.94 -1.12
CA LYS A 62 -4.09 -12.72 -2.34
C LYS A 62 -5.09 -13.86 -2.56
N SER A 63 -5.51 -14.55 -1.50
CA SER A 63 -6.44 -15.70 -1.59
C SER A 63 -7.88 -15.31 -1.93
N ARG A 64 -8.25 -14.01 -1.93
CA ARG A 64 -9.61 -13.57 -2.27
C ARG A 64 -9.85 -13.74 -3.76
N LYS A 65 -10.63 -14.76 -4.13
CA LYS A 65 -11.00 -15.02 -5.54
C LYS A 65 -11.49 -13.79 -6.31
N ARG A 66 -12.32 -12.95 -5.68
CA ARG A 66 -12.86 -11.73 -6.30
C ARG A 66 -11.83 -10.63 -6.55
N TRP A 67 -10.70 -10.67 -5.83
CA TRP A 67 -9.62 -9.68 -5.97
C TRP A 67 -8.61 -10.07 -7.05
N GLN A 68 -8.70 -11.29 -7.60
CA GLN A 68 -7.86 -11.77 -8.69
C GLN A 68 -8.07 -11.02 -10.01
N ILE A 69 -9.02 -10.08 -10.07
CA ILE A 69 -9.17 -9.14 -11.19
C ILE A 69 -8.29 -7.90 -11.04
N ILE A 70 -7.81 -7.58 -9.82
CA ILE A 70 -6.99 -6.41 -9.52
C ILE A 70 -5.53 -6.71 -9.87
N ASP A 71 -4.87 -5.79 -10.57
CA ASP A 71 -3.53 -6.01 -11.11
C ASP A 71 -2.47 -6.25 -10.03
N ALA A 72 -2.54 -5.54 -8.90
CA ALA A 72 -1.68 -5.83 -7.75
C ALA A 72 -1.75 -7.29 -7.29
N VAL A 73 -2.95 -7.90 -7.30
CA VAL A 73 -3.13 -9.29 -6.85
C VAL A 73 -2.70 -10.27 -7.92
N LYS A 74 -3.09 -10.04 -9.18
CA LYS A 74 -2.68 -10.86 -10.33
C LYS A 74 -1.17 -10.97 -10.46
N ASN A 75 -0.49 -9.84 -10.30
CA ASN A 75 0.96 -9.73 -10.48
C ASN A 75 1.73 -10.02 -9.19
N ASN A 76 1.07 -10.51 -8.13
CA ASN A 76 1.67 -10.82 -6.84
C ASN A 76 2.38 -9.61 -6.17
N ARG A 77 1.93 -8.39 -6.48
CA ARG A 77 2.42 -7.10 -5.95
C ARG A 77 1.59 -6.65 -4.73
N VAL A 78 1.39 -7.58 -3.80
CA VAL A 78 0.78 -7.33 -2.50
C VAL A 78 1.84 -7.51 -1.44
N TYR A 79 2.19 -6.42 -0.77
CA TYR A 79 3.25 -6.33 0.20
C TYR A 79 2.69 -5.95 1.56
N GLY A 80 3.43 -6.31 2.60
CA GLY A 80 3.16 -5.82 3.94
C GLY A 80 4.32 -5.00 4.44
N ILE A 81 4.02 -3.99 5.24
CA ILE A 81 5.02 -3.10 5.84
C ILE A 81 4.76 -2.96 7.33
N ASN A 82 5.84 -2.83 8.10
CA ASN A 82 5.71 -2.54 9.53
C ASN A 82 5.11 -1.14 9.72
N ALA A 83 3.97 -1.05 10.40
CA ALA A 83 3.28 0.22 10.61
C ALA A 83 4.11 1.22 11.42
N ASP A 84 5.03 0.76 12.28
CA ASP A 84 5.95 1.63 13.03
C ASP A 84 6.88 2.45 12.12
N LEU A 85 7.12 2.00 10.88
CA LEU A 85 7.96 2.71 9.91
C LEU A 85 7.19 3.79 9.14
N VAL A 86 5.90 3.59 8.90
CA VAL A 86 5.10 4.45 7.99
C VAL A 86 3.99 5.24 8.68
N SER A 87 3.65 4.91 9.93
CA SER A 87 2.54 5.54 10.65
C SER A 87 2.99 6.55 11.71
N ARG A 88 4.30 6.67 11.96
CA ARG A 88 4.86 7.56 12.98
C ARG A 88 5.94 8.45 12.35
N PRO A 89 5.81 9.78 12.42
CA PRO A 89 6.89 10.67 12.00
C PRO A 89 8.07 10.49 12.96
N GLY A 90 9.24 10.17 12.41
CA GLY A 90 10.45 9.90 13.18
C GLY A 90 11.64 9.54 12.28
N PRO A 91 12.84 9.30 12.86
CA PRO A 91 14.06 9.08 12.08
C PRO A 91 14.01 7.84 11.18
N ARG A 92 13.27 6.81 11.59
CA ARG A 92 13.07 5.55 10.83
C ARG A 92 12.17 5.71 9.60
N ILE A 93 11.69 6.93 9.32
CA ILE A 93 10.86 7.17 8.14
C ILE A 93 11.61 6.90 6.85
N VAL A 94 12.94 7.10 6.86
CA VAL A 94 13.80 6.80 5.71
C VAL A 94 13.74 5.31 5.38
N ASP A 95 13.80 4.45 6.39
CA ASP A 95 13.66 2.99 6.23
C ASP A 95 12.29 2.64 5.61
N GLY A 96 11.22 3.27 6.10
CA GLY A 96 9.87 3.07 5.57
C GLY A 96 9.71 3.53 4.11
N ILE A 97 10.28 4.69 3.76
CA ILE A 97 10.28 5.22 2.38
C ILE A 97 11.09 4.30 1.46
N GLU A 98 12.26 3.83 1.90
CA GLU A 98 13.09 2.92 1.10
C GLU A 98 12.38 1.59 0.85
N GLU A 99 11.75 1.01 1.88
CA GLU A 99 10.98 -0.23 1.75
C GLU A 99 9.77 -0.04 0.81
N MET A 100 9.02 1.07 0.95
CA MET A 100 7.93 1.41 0.02
C MET A 100 8.45 1.59 -1.43
N ALA A 101 9.60 2.25 -1.61
CA ALA A 101 10.19 2.46 -2.93
C ALA A 101 10.57 1.12 -3.59
N ARG A 102 11.08 0.14 -2.83
CA ARG A 102 11.36 -1.22 -3.34
C ARG A 102 10.10 -1.94 -3.80
N PHE A 103 8.96 -1.73 -3.14
CA PHE A 103 7.68 -2.33 -3.55
C PHE A 103 7.09 -1.67 -4.80
N ILE A 104 7.24 -0.34 -4.91
CA ILE A 104 6.69 0.45 -6.02
C ILE A 104 7.56 0.31 -7.28
N HIS A 105 8.88 0.30 -7.14
CA HIS A 105 9.85 0.27 -8.25
C HIS A 105 10.83 -0.91 -8.14
N PRO A 106 10.36 -2.17 -8.15
CA PRO A 106 11.23 -3.33 -7.92
C PRO A 106 12.38 -3.44 -8.93
N ASP A 107 12.21 -2.91 -10.14
CA ASP A 107 13.24 -2.92 -11.19
C ASP A 107 14.45 -2.03 -10.87
N LEU A 108 14.27 -0.97 -10.05
CA LEU A 108 15.36 -0.05 -9.67
C LEU A 108 16.25 -0.60 -8.54
N PHE A 109 15.84 -1.69 -7.90
CA PHE A 109 16.55 -2.31 -6.77
C PHE A 109 17.04 -3.72 -7.09
N ARG A 110 17.11 -4.09 -8.37
CA ARG A 110 17.76 -5.32 -8.81
C ARG A 110 19.27 -5.14 -8.70
N GLU A 111 19.92 -6.00 -7.91
CA GLU A 111 21.38 -6.19 -7.95
C GLU A 111 21.80 -6.98 -9.20
#